data_AF-A0A8S3FYX4-F1
#
_entry.id   AF-A0A8S3FYX4-F1
#
_cell.length_a   1.000
_cell.length_b   1.000
_cell.length_c   1.000
_cell.angle_alpha   90.00
_cell.angle_beta   90.00
_cell.angle_gamma   90.00
#
_symmetry.space_group_name_H-M   'P 1'
#
loop_
_entity.id
_entity.type
_entity.pdbx_description
1 polymer ?
#
loop_
_entity_poly.entity_id
_entity_poly.type
_entity_poly.pdbx_seq_one_letter_code
_entity_poly.pdbx_strand_id
1 'polypeptide(L)'
;LFLSEAGHVYSCGNGETGQLARLNRYAAEDGLRGGIDRLIKPAPIIYNRNGIKAKNLLFDDIFSGSHHFFLKVHGHDWILGGGLNNFNQLGLPVDEPVYFPTFIPSLEGKRWVKFSGGLHHTLGLTADGEVYAIGRHHEGQLGIDQLTEHLSQPTLIPNLSNIVDIACGNHVSFVIDRAGKVFSFGAGTSLQHGHGQQDVKVPRMMSSKYMDIKMALNIAVGAQHTLFLTHDNPTTKDEN
;
A
#
# COMPACT_ATOMS: atom_id res chain seq x y z
N LEU A 1 6.77 -9.35 -5.85
CA LEU A 1 5.69 -10.36 -6.03
C LEU A 1 5.39 -10.46 -7.51
N PHE A 2 4.91 -11.62 -7.97
CA PHE A 2 4.47 -11.82 -9.34
C PHE A 2 3.14 -12.55 -9.31
N LEU A 3 2.17 -12.10 -10.10
CA LEU A 3 0.87 -12.75 -10.26
C LEU A 3 0.82 -13.34 -11.68
N SER A 4 0.54 -14.63 -11.78
CA SER A 4 0.31 -15.30 -13.07
C SER A 4 -1.12 -15.09 -13.55
N GLU A 5 -1.36 -15.24 -14.86
CA GLU A 5 -2.71 -15.22 -15.44
C GLU A 5 -3.64 -16.27 -14.83
N ALA A 6 -3.08 -17.39 -14.38
CA ALA A 6 -3.82 -18.45 -13.70
C ALA A 6 -4.14 -18.13 -12.21
N GLY A 7 -3.78 -16.95 -11.70
CA GLY A 7 -4.06 -16.52 -10.33
C GLY A 7 -3.07 -17.04 -9.27
N HIS A 8 -1.98 -17.68 -9.66
CA HIS A 8 -0.91 -18.09 -8.72
C HIS A 8 0.05 -16.93 -8.44
N VAL A 9 0.46 -16.79 -7.18
CA VAL A 9 1.41 -15.76 -6.74
C VAL A 9 2.79 -16.36 -6.45
N TYR A 10 3.83 -15.66 -6.88
CA TYR A 10 5.23 -16.00 -6.67
C TYR A 10 5.96 -14.85 -5.98
N SER A 11 7.02 -15.18 -5.24
CA SER A 11 7.86 -14.20 -4.56
C SER A 11 9.34 -14.53 -4.68
N CYS A 12 10.17 -13.48 -4.75
CA CYS A 12 11.62 -13.54 -4.60
C CYS A 12 12.15 -12.19 -4.07
N GLY A 13 13.38 -12.19 -3.57
CA GLY A 13 14.04 -11.02 -2.99
C GLY A 13 14.35 -11.20 -1.50
N ASN A 14 14.43 -10.10 -0.76
CA ASN A 14 14.61 -10.15 0.69
C ASN A 14 13.36 -10.75 1.37
N GLY A 15 13.56 -11.62 2.36
CA GLY A 15 12.51 -12.22 3.18
C GLY A 15 12.58 -11.93 4.67
N GLU A 16 13.56 -11.16 5.16
CA GLU A 16 13.85 -10.93 6.58
C GLU A 16 12.64 -10.46 7.40
N THR A 17 11.68 -9.78 6.77
CA THR A 17 10.46 -9.29 7.43
C THR A 17 9.21 -10.09 7.06
N GLY A 18 9.35 -11.27 6.44
CA GLY A 18 8.23 -12.12 6.03
C GLY A 18 7.58 -11.73 4.69
N GLN A 19 8.10 -10.73 3.98
CA GLN A 19 7.51 -10.19 2.75
C GLN A 19 7.53 -11.16 1.55
N LEU A 20 8.26 -12.29 1.66
CA LEU A 20 8.19 -13.37 0.67
C LEU A 20 6.99 -14.31 0.89
N ALA A 21 6.38 -14.31 2.07
CA ALA A 21 5.17 -15.09 2.39
C ALA A 21 5.28 -16.63 2.22
N ARG A 22 6.49 -17.19 2.10
CA ARG A 22 6.67 -18.62 1.80
C ARG A 22 7.80 -19.29 2.60
N LEU A 23 8.39 -18.54 3.53
CA LEU A 23 9.50 -18.98 4.37
C LEU A 23 9.16 -18.62 5.81
N ASN A 24 9.43 -19.53 6.75
CA ASN A 24 9.37 -19.19 8.16
C ASN A 24 10.52 -18.25 8.55
N ARG A 25 10.43 -17.64 9.74
CA ARG A 25 11.43 -16.72 10.28
C ARG A 25 12.87 -17.21 10.15
N TYR A 26 13.16 -18.42 10.63
CA TYR A 26 14.51 -19.00 10.56
C TYR A 26 15.03 -19.12 9.13
N ALA A 27 14.20 -19.60 8.19
CA ALA A 27 14.60 -19.75 6.79
C ALA A 27 14.75 -18.40 6.08
N ALA A 28 14.10 -17.35 6.58
CA ALA A 28 14.14 -16.02 6.01
C ALA A 28 15.34 -15.20 6.52
N GLU A 29 15.71 -15.37 7.79
CA GLU A 29 16.87 -14.72 8.43
C GLU A 29 18.19 -15.43 8.09
N ASP A 30 18.20 -16.77 8.09
CA ASP A 30 19.48 -17.50 8.08
C ASP A 30 20.15 -17.48 6.70
N GLY A 31 19.41 -17.36 5.58
CA GLY A 31 19.93 -17.17 4.20
C GLY A 31 20.95 -18.21 3.66
N LEU A 32 21.51 -19.06 4.53
CA LEU A 32 22.80 -19.71 4.39
C LEU A 32 22.67 -21.24 4.47
N ARG A 33 21.83 -21.78 5.38
CA ARG A 33 21.61 -23.24 5.45
C ARG A 33 20.83 -23.80 4.24
N GLY A 34 20.03 -22.98 3.57
CA GLY A 34 19.24 -23.35 2.39
C GLY A 34 19.72 -22.75 1.06
N GLY A 35 20.79 -21.93 1.10
CA GLY A 35 21.30 -21.18 -0.04
C GLY A 35 20.44 -19.98 -0.46
N ILE A 36 21.12 -18.91 -0.89
CA ILE A 36 20.50 -17.66 -1.37
C ILE A 36 19.49 -17.87 -2.50
N ASP A 37 19.65 -18.95 -3.27
CA ASP A 37 18.75 -19.38 -4.34
C ASP A 37 17.28 -19.45 -3.92
N ARG A 38 17.00 -19.86 -2.67
CA ARG A 38 15.63 -19.91 -2.14
C ARG A 38 15.00 -18.52 -1.99
N LEU A 39 15.80 -17.48 -1.88
CA LEU A 39 15.35 -16.08 -1.76
C LEU A 39 15.24 -15.44 -3.15
N ILE A 40 16.28 -15.57 -3.98
CA ILE A 40 16.40 -14.83 -5.24
C ILE A 40 15.63 -15.44 -6.42
N LYS A 41 15.37 -16.75 -6.41
CA LYS A 41 14.59 -17.39 -7.48
C LYS A 41 13.08 -17.24 -7.18
N PRO A 42 12.26 -16.81 -8.16
CA PRO A 42 10.82 -16.82 -8.02
C PRO A 42 10.32 -18.21 -7.62
N ALA A 43 9.55 -18.27 -6.54
CA ALA A 43 8.92 -19.51 -6.07
C ALA A 43 7.49 -19.23 -5.59
N PRO A 44 6.59 -20.22 -5.72
CA PRO A 44 5.18 -20.03 -5.42
C PRO A 44 4.95 -19.77 -3.93
N ILE A 45 4.00 -18.90 -3.63
CA ILE A 45 3.41 -18.77 -2.30
C ILE A 45 2.33 -19.85 -2.17
N ILE A 46 2.49 -20.71 -1.17
CA ILE A 46 1.54 -21.80 -0.90
C ILE A 46 0.83 -21.51 0.41
N TYR A 47 -0.48 -21.31 0.33
CA TYR A 47 -1.32 -21.14 1.51
C TYR A 47 -1.73 -22.50 2.08
N ASN A 48 -1.34 -22.77 3.34
CA ASN A 48 -1.75 -23.97 4.08
C ASN A 48 -2.37 -23.54 5.41
N ARG A 49 -3.69 -23.65 5.56
CA ARG A 49 -4.38 -23.40 6.83
C ARG A 49 -4.65 -24.75 7.52
N ASN A 50 -4.11 -24.94 8.73
CA ASN A 50 -4.45 -26.05 9.63
C ASN A 50 -4.35 -27.46 9.00
N GLY A 51 -3.33 -27.75 8.20
CA GLY A 51 -3.13 -29.08 7.61
C GLY A 51 -4.12 -29.44 6.48
N ILE A 52 -5.15 -28.62 6.25
CA ILE A 52 -5.98 -28.69 5.05
C ILE A 52 -5.28 -27.85 4.01
N LYS A 53 -4.66 -28.51 3.03
CA LYS A 53 -4.15 -27.82 1.86
C LYS A 53 -5.37 -27.20 1.17
N ALA A 54 -5.60 -25.89 1.35
CA ALA A 54 -6.46 -25.12 0.47
C ALA A 54 -5.74 -25.06 -0.87
N LYS A 55 -5.80 -26.18 -1.59
CA LYS A 55 -4.74 -26.59 -2.51
C LYS A 55 -4.56 -25.62 -3.67
N ASN A 56 -5.50 -24.72 -3.91
CA ASN A 56 -5.48 -23.76 -5.01
C ASN A 56 -6.18 -22.45 -4.63
N LEU A 57 -5.74 -21.75 -3.57
CA LEU A 57 -6.19 -20.37 -3.40
C LEU A 57 -5.59 -19.53 -4.54
N LEU A 58 -6.45 -18.97 -5.39
CA LEU A 58 -6.06 -18.09 -6.49
C LEU A 58 -6.27 -16.64 -6.07
N PHE A 59 -5.62 -15.73 -6.79
CA PHE A 59 -5.64 -14.30 -6.47
C PHE A 59 -5.97 -13.49 -7.72
N ASP A 60 -6.79 -12.46 -7.53
CA ASP A 60 -7.16 -11.51 -8.57
C ASP A 60 -6.14 -10.38 -8.71
N ASP A 61 -5.46 -10.02 -7.61
CA ASP A 61 -4.52 -8.91 -7.58
C ASP A 61 -3.49 -9.04 -6.45
N ILE A 62 -2.38 -8.34 -6.62
CA ILE A 62 -1.27 -8.28 -5.67
C ILE A 62 -0.86 -6.83 -5.43
N PHE A 63 -0.62 -6.50 -4.16
CA PHE A 63 -0.17 -5.18 -3.77
C PHE A 63 1.04 -5.29 -2.85
N SER A 64 1.99 -4.37 -3.00
CA SER A 64 3.19 -4.32 -2.16
C SER A 64 3.38 -2.94 -1.56
N GLY A 65 3.64 -2.89 -0.27
CA GLY A 65 4.30 -1.76 0.38
C GLY A 65 5.81 -1.96 0.45
N SER A 66 6.51 -1.17 1.27
CA SER A 66 7.97 -1.28 1.41
C SER A 66 8.44 -2.63 1.97
N HIS A 67 7.74 -3.15 2.98
CA HIS A 67 8.12 -4.39 3.70
C HIS A 67 6.92 -5.31 3.98
N HIS A 68 5.79 -5.06 3.34
CA HIS A 68 4.56 -5.82 3.54
C HIS A 68 3.78 -5.92 2.23
N PHE A 69 2.80 -6.80 2.16
CA PHE A 69 2.00 -7.04 0.96
C PHE A 69 0.56 -7.37 1.29
N PHE A 70 -0.31 -7.24 0.29
CA PHE A 70 -1.70 -7.67 0.31
C PHE A 70 -1.99 -8.50 -0.94
N LEU A 71 -2.77 -9.57 -0.79
CA LEU A 71 -3.22 -10.45 -1.85
C LEU A 71 -4.74 -10.48 -1.85
N LYS A 72 -5.35 -10.13 -2.97
CA LYS A 72 -6.79 -10.16 -3.15
C LYS A 72 -7.22 -11.55 -3.63
N VAL A 73 -7.98 -12.26 -2.80
CA VAL A 73 -8.37 -13.65 -3.09
C VAL A 73 -9.42 -13.70 -4.20
N HIS A 74 -9.21 -14.58 -5.18
CA HIS A 74 -10.14 -14.77 -6.29
C HIS A 74 -11.49 -15.28 -5.80
N GLY A 75 -12.58 -14.65 -6.26
CA GLY A 75 -13.95 -15.06 -5.94
C GLY A 75 -14.39 -14.78 -4.50
N HIS A 76 -13.61 -14.00 -3.75
CA HIS A 76 -13.95 -13.57 -2.38
C HIS A 76 -13.62 -12.09 -2.19
N ASP A 77 -14.24 -11.43 -1.21
CA ASP A 77 -13.80 -10.12 -0.69
C ASP A 77 -12.61 -10.22 0.27
N TRP A 78 -12.02 -11.42 0.43
CA TRP A 78 -10.92 -11.63 1.36
C TRP A 78 -9.62 -10.99 0.89
N ILE A 79 -8.96 -10.34 1.85
CA ILE A 79 -7.60 -9.88 1.73
C ILE A 79 -6.71 -10.71 2.66
N LEU A 80 -5.69 -11.32 2.07
CA LEU A 80 -4.57 -11.87 2.85
C LEU A 80 -3.44 -10.86 2.86
N GLY A 81 -2.66 -10.82 3.93
CA GLY A 81 -1.44 -10.02 3.97
C GLY A 81 -0.32 -10.70 4.73
N GLY A 82 0.86 -10.09 4.64
CA GLY A 82 2.05 -10.53 5.34
C GLY A 82 3.20 -9.54 5.19
N GLY A 83 4.29 -9.79 5.88
CA GLY A 83 5.42 -8.89 6.00
C GLY A 83 5.50 -8.19 7.35
N LEU A 84 6.21 -7.06 7.39
CA LEU A 84 6.41 -6.23 8.58
C LEU A 84 5.08 -5.65 9.09
N ASN A 85 4.84 -5.73 10.40
CA ASN A 85 3.63 -5.19 11.05
C ASN A 85 3.91 -4.41 12.35
N ASN A 86 5.15 -3.95 12.56
CA ASN A 86 5.58 -3.31 13.81
C ASN A 86 4.87 -1.98 14.15
N PHE A 87 4.08 -1.42 13.23
CA PHE A 87 3.23 -0.25 13.45
C PHE A 87 1.77 -0.51 13.04
N ASN A 88 1.36 -1.77 12.95
CA ASN A 88 0.03 -2.20 12.50
C ASN A 88 -0.30 -1.92 11.02
N GLN A 89 0.71 -1.76 10.16
CA GLN A 89 0.52 -1.48 8.72
C GLN A 89 -0.14 -2.62 7.92
N LEU A 90 -0.36 -3.80 8.51
CA LEU A 90 -1.21 -4.88 7.96
C LEU A 90 -2.64 -4.88 8.51
N GLY A 91 -2.93 -4.16 9.60
CA GLY A 91 -4.24 -4.19 10.25
C GLY A 91 -4.53 -5.49 10.99
N LEU A 92 -3.46 -6.21 11.38
CA LEU A 92 -3.51 -7.43 12.18
C LEU A 92 -3.07 -7.14 13.62
N PRO A 93 -3.68 -7.77 14.64
CA PRO A 93 -3.32 -7.60 16.04
C PRO A 93 -2.11 -8.48 16.42
N VAL A 94 -0.99 -8.29 15.72
CA VAL A 94 0.27 -9.04 15.93
C VAL A 94 1.47 -8.09 15.84
N ASP A 95 2.35 -8.15 16.83
CA ASP A 95 3.52 -7.25 16.88
C ASP A 95 4.72 -7.76 16.05
N GLU A 96 4.74 -9.06 15.77
CA GLU A 96 5.80 -9.71 14.99
C GLU A 96 5.50 -9.68 13.47
N PRO A 97 6.54 -9.74 12.62
CA PRO A 97 6.35 -9.89 11.18
C PRO A 97 5.57 -11.16 10.82
N VAL A 98 4.74 -11.06 9.79
CA VAL A 98 3.84 -12.11 9.33
C VAL A 98 4.47 -12.85 8.14
N TYR A 99 4.96 -14.05 8.38
CA TYR A 99 5.77 -14.81 7.41
C TYR A 99 4.99 -15.64 6.38
N PHE A 100 3.67 -15.76 6.57
CA PHE A 100 2.78 -16.50 5.67
C PHE A 100 1.53 -15.66 5.40
N PRO A 101 0.89 -15.78 4.21
CA PRO A 101 -0.32 -15.03 3.92
C PRO A 101 -1.37 -15.34 4.99
N THR A 102 -1.82 -14.30 5.66
CA THR A 102 -2.75 -14.41 6.78
C THR A 102 -3.98 -13.58 6.46
N PHE A 103 -5.16 -14.14 6.69
CA PHE A 103 -6.42 -13.43 6.48
C PHE A 103 -6.49 -12.23 7.43
N ILE A 104 -6.91 -11.08 6.91
CA ILE A 104 -7.03 -9.81 7.66
C ILE A 104 -8.52 -9.53 7.88
N PRO A 105 -9.08 -9.90 9.05
CA PRO A 105 -10.53 -9.79 9.27
C PRO A 105 -11.05 -8.36 9.22
N SER A 106 -10.21 -7.39 9.61
CA SER A 106 -10.56 -5.97 9.61
C SER A 106 -10.79 -5.37 8.22
N LEU A 107 -10.40 -6.08 7.16
CA LEU A 107 -10.62 -5.70 5.77
C LEU A 107 -11.85 -6.38 5.14
N GLU A 108 -12.54 -7.29 5.82
CA GLU A 108 -13.72 -7.98 5.29
C GLU A 108 -14.92 -7.02 5.14
N GLY A 109 -15.82 -7.30 4.18
CA GLY A 109 -17.04 -6.52 3.97
C GLY A 109 -16.86 -5.23 3.16
N LYS A 110 -15.66 -4.97 2.63
CA LYS A 110 -15.38 -3.86 1.70
C LYS A 110 -14.78 -4.36 0.41
N ARG A 111 -15.17 -3.73 -0.71
CA ARG A 111 -14.65 -4.05 -2.03
C ARG A 111 -13.36 -3.26 -2.30
N TRP A 112 -12.23 -3.80 -1.85
CA TRP A 112 -10.91 -3.21 -2.09
C TRP A 112 -10.47 -3.35 -3.55
N VAL A 113 -9.95 -2.27 -4.11
CA VAL A 113 -9.44 -2.21 -5.49
C VAL A 113 -7.95 -1.89 -5.56
N LYS A 114 -7.38 -1.27 -4.53
CA LYS A 114 -5.94 -1.02 -4.45
C LYS A 114 -5.47 -0.93 -3.01
N PHE A 115 -4.26 -1.41 -2.75
CA PHE A 115 -3.48 -1.06 -1.57
C PHE A 115 -2.15 -0.45 -1.98
N SER A 116 -1.67 0.50 -1.19
CA SER A 116 -0.34 1.08 -1.33
C SER A 116 0.26 1.26 0.05
N GLY A 117 1.52 0.85 0.23
CA GLY A 117 2.18 0.87 1.53
C GLY A 117 3.50 1.62 1.51
N GLY A 118 3.72 2.46 2.51
CA GLY A 118 5.04 3.02 2.83
C GLY A 118 5.84 2.10 3.75
N LEU A 119 6.79 2.67 4.50
CA LEU A 119 7.60 1.91 5.45
C LEU A 119 6.75 1.35 6.60
N HIS A 120 5.86 2.19 7.14
CA HIS A 120 5.12 1.92 8.37
C HIS A 120 3.65 2.32 8.30
N HIS A 121 3.10 2.53 7.10
CA HIS A 121 1.69 2.85 6.90
C HIS A 121 1.19 2.27 5.58
N THR A 122 -0.13 2.15 5.48
CA THR A 122 -0.82 1.65 4.30
C THR A 122 -2.06 2.47 4.03
N LEU A 123 -2.29 2.76 2.75
CA LEU A 123 -3.56 3.22 2.22
C LEU A 123 -4.28 2.07 1.52
N GLY A 124 -5.59 1.97 1.74
CA GLY A 124 -6.49 1.11 0.99
C GLY A 124 -7.55 1.94 0.26
N LEU A 125 -7.75 1.66 -1.02
CA LEU A 125 -8.79 2.27 -1.85
C LEU A 125 -9.91 1.26 -2.09
N THR A 126 -11.14 1.68 -1.82
CA THR A 126 -12.34 0.90 -2.13
C THR A 126 -12.87 1.26 -3.52
N ALA A 127 -13.68 0.38 -4.09
CA ALA A 127 -14.33 0.61 -5.38
C ALA A 127 -15.34 1.77 -5.39
N ASP A 128 -15.78 2.19 -4.21
CA ASP A 128 -16.71 3.32 -4.04
C ASP A 128 -15.95 4.66 -3.93
N GLY A 129 -14.62 4.63 -4.05
CA GLY A 129 -13.76 5.82 -4.02
C GLY A 129 -13.43 6.32 -2.62
N GLU A 130 -13.69 5.51 -1.59
CA GLU A 130 -13.29 5.77 -0.20
C GLU A 130 -11.84 5.33 0.03
N VAL A 131 -11.08 6.12 0.80
CA VAL A 131 -9.69 5.82 1.17
C VAL A 131 -9.60 5.57 2.66
N TYR A 132 -8.98 4.46 3.03
CA TYR A 132 -8.71 4.08 4.41
C TYR A 132 -7.22 4.08 4.69
N ALA A 133 -6.84 4.41 5.92
CA ALA A 133 -5.46 4.36 6.39
C ALA A 133 -5.29 3.43 7.60
N ILE A 134 -4.14 2.77 7.66
CA ILE A 134 -3.65 2.01 8.81
C ILE A 134 -2.15 2.25 9.00
N GLY A 135 -1.66 2.07 10.23
CA GLY A 135 -0.24 2.14 10.53
C GLY A 135 0.19 3.27 11.47
N ARG A 136 1.43 3.73 11.28
CA ARG A 136 2.11 4.76 12.07
C ARG A 136 1.52 6.16 11.83
N HIS A 137 1.32 6.93 12.90
CA HIS A 137 0.61 8.22 12.86
C HIS A 137 1.51 9.46 13.06
N HIS A 138 2.83 9.29 13.25
CA HIS A 138 3.68 10.35 13.77
C HIS A 138 3.88 11.54 12.81
N GLU A 139 4.00 11.27 11.51
CA GLU A 139 4.36 12.26 10.49
C GLU A 139 3.16 12.72 9.64
N GLY A 140 1.93 12.40 10.04
CA GLY A 140 0.73 12.75 9.28
C GLY A 140 0.44 11.88 8.05
N GLN A 141 1.21 10.81 7.82
CA GLN A 141 1.11 9.93 6.64
C GLN A 141 -0.22 9.19 6.50
N LEU A 142 -1.06 9.21 7.56
CA LEU A 142 -2.40 8.63 7.58
C LEU A 142 -3.48 9.60 7.11
N GLY A 143 -3.19 10.91 7.01
CA GLY A 143 -4.16 11.92 6.57
C GLY A 143 -5.30 12.16 7.57
N ILE A 144 -5.15 11.72 8.81
CA ILE A 144 -6.12 11.88 9.89
C ILE A 144 -5.41 12.64 11.00
N ASP A 145 -5.95 13.81 11.36
CA ASP A 145 -5.41 14.63 12.44
C ASP A 145 -5.86 14.13 13.81
N GLN A 146 -5.17 14.58 14.86
CA GLN A 146 -5.51 14.32 16.27
C GLN A 146 -5.49 12.83 16.68
N LEU A 147 -4.78 11.97 15.94
CA LEU A 147 -4.51 10.60 16.35
C LEU A 147 -3.57 10.56 17.56
N THR A 148 -3.94 9.77 18.56
CA THR A 148 -3.15 9.51 19.77
C THR A 148 -2.43 8.16 19.76
N GLU A 149 -2.75 7.31 18.78
CA GLU A 149 -2.21 5.94 18.68
C GLU A 149 -2.07 5.49 17.22
N HIS A 150 -1.30 4.41 17.01
CA HIS A 150 -1.16 3.76 15.71
C HIS A 150 -2.49 3.09 15.31
N LEU A 151 -2.86 3.20 14.04
CA LEU A 151 -4.12 2.63 13.56
C LEU A 151 -3.95 1.15 13.24
N SER A 152 -4.57 0.30 14.05
CA SER A 152 -4.61 -1.16 13.84
C SER A 152 -5.84 -1.65 13.07
N GLN A 153 -6.76 -0.74 12.77
CA GLN A 153 -7.97 -1.00 12.00
C GLN A 153 -8.08 0.02 10.87
N PRO A 154 -8.57 -0.37 9.68
CA PRO A 154 -8.79 0.56 8.58
C PRO A 154 -9.71 1.70 8.99
N THR A 155 -9.17 2.92 9.01
CA THR A 155 -9.93 4.12 9.37
C THR A 155 -10.10 4.99 8.12
N LEU A 156 -11.34 5.42 7.87
CA LEU A 156 -11.68 6.27 6.74
C LEU A 156 -10.95 7.62 6.86
N ILE A 157 -10.28 8.05 5.81
CA ILE A 157 -9.72 9.40 5.72
C ILE A 157 -10.85 10.38 5.39
N PRO A 158 -11.10 11.39 6.24
CA PRO A 158 -12.18 12.34 6.01
C PRO A 158 -11.87 13.29 4.85
N ASN A 159 -12.92 13.93 4.31
CA ASN A 159 -12.83 15.01 3.32
C ASN A 159 -12.15 14.63 1.99
N LEU A 160 -12.11 13.34 1.66
CA LEU A 160 -11.78 12.84 0.33
C LEU A 160 -13.07 12.36 -0.35
N SER A 161 -13.17 12.55 -1.67
CA SER A 161 -14.33 12.08 -2.44
C SER A 161 -13.91 11.68 -3.84
N ASN A 162 -14.56 10.65 -4.39
CA ASN A 162 -14.35 10.18 -5.76
C ASN A 162 -12.88 9.86 -6.08
N ILE A 163 -12.16 9.24 -5.13
CA ILE A 163 -10.76 8.88 -5.34
C ILE A 163 -10.67 7.72 -6.32
N VAL A 164 -9.74 7.83 -7.27
CA VAL A 164 -9.50 6.81 -8.31
C VAL A 164 -8.13 6.17 -8.20
N ASP A 165 -7.18 6.81 -7.53
CA ASP A 165 -5.86 6.24 -7.32
C ASP A 165 -5.22 6.66 -5.99
N ILE A 166 -4.34 5.80 -5.48
CA ILE A 166 -3.57 6.01 -4.25
C ILE A 166 -2.10 5.64 -4.45
N ALA A 167 -1.20 6.33 -3.76
CA ALA A 167 0.23 6.01 -3.74
C ALA A 167 0.88 6.42 -2.41
N CYS A 168 1.86 5.64 -1.97
CA CYS A 168 2.64 5.90 -0.75
C CYS A 168 4.13 5.97 -1.10
N GLY A 169 4.82 6.95 -0.51
CA GLY A 169 6.27 6.91 -0.32
C GLY A 169 6.60 6.38 1.07
N ASN A 170 7.85 6.58 1.51
CA ASN A 170 8.28 6.09 2.82
C ASN A 170 7.43 6.62 3.98
N HIS A 171 7.16 7.94 3.96
CA HIS A 171 6.47 8.67 5.03
C HIS A 171 5.43 9.67 4.48
N VAL A 172 5.05 9.53 3.21
CA VAL A 172 4.13 10.43 2.51
C VAL A 172 3.09 9.62 1.76
N SER A 173 1.95 10.24 1.56
CA SER A 173 0.76 9.64 0.97
C SER A 173 0.18 10.59 -0.06
N PHE A 174 -0.34 10.02 -1.14
CA PHE A 174 -0.96 10.73 -2.24
C PHE A 174 -2.25 10.03 -2.65
N VAL A 175 -3.23 10.83 -3.04
CA VAL A 175 -4.48 10.36 -3.64
C VAL A 175 -4.81 11.21 -4.87
N ILE A 176 -5.41 10.58 -5.88
CA ILE A 176 -5.90 11.24 -7.09
C ILE A 176 -7.42 11.13 -7.12
N ASP A 177 -8.11 12.26 -7.26
CA ASP A 177 -9.55 12.26 -7.48
C ASP A 177 -9.93 12.02 -8.95
N ARG A 178 -11.21 11.79 -9.23
CA ARG A 178 -11.71 11.56 -10.60
C ARG A 178 -11.49 12.76 -11.54
N ALA A 179 -11.26 13.96 -11.01
CA ALA A 179 -10.91 15.15 -11.79
C ALA A 179 -9.40 15.28 -12.03
N GLY A 180 -8.59 14.29 -11.63
CA GLY A 180 -7.14 14.30 -11.79
C GLY A 180 -6.42 15.23 -10.81
N LYS A 181 -7.11 15.74 -9.78
CA LYS A 181 -6.47 16.56 -8.74
C LYS A 181 -5.74 15.65 -7.76
N VAL A 182 -4.58 16.11 -7.32
CA VAL A 182 -3.74 15.38 -6.38
C VAL A 182 -3.85 16.02 -5.00
N PHE A 183 -4.10 15.18 -4.00
CA PHE A 183 -3.97 15.56 -2.60
C PHE A 183 -2.82 14.78 -1.98
N SER A 184 -2.02 15.46 -1.15
CA SER A 184 -0.85 14.89 -0.50
C SER A 184 -0.84 15.21 0.99
N PHE A 185 -0.25 14.30 1.76
CA PHE A 185 -0.12 14.37 3.22
C PHE A 185 1.06 13.51 3.70
N GLY A 186 1.55 13.74 4.91
CA GLY A 186 2.73 13.09 5.48
C GLY A 186 3.93 14.03 5.70
N ALA A 187 5.11 13.44 5.80
CA ALA A 187 6.34 14.10 6.22
C ALA A 187 6.85 15.17 5.21
N GLY A 188 7.23 16.34 5.71
CA GLY A 188 7.74 17.45 4.90
C GLY A 188 9.25 17.50 4.70
N THR A 189 10.01 16.68 5.42
CA THR A 189 11.48 16.72 5.44
C THR A 189 12.14 16.55 4.06
N SER A 190 11.50 15.80 3.15
CA SER A 190 12.00 15.55 1.78
C SER A 190 11.25 16.35 0.71
N LEU A 191 10.38 17.29 1.08
CA LEU A 191 9.56 18.13 0.19
C LEU A 191 8.63 17.35 -0.77
N GLN A 192 8.49 16.03 -0.60
CA GLN A 192 7.81 15.14 -1.55
C GLN A 192 6.33 15.51 -1.74
N HIS A 193 5.65 15.96 -0.69
CA HIS A 193 4.23 16.31 -0.74
C HIS A 193 3.96 17.69 -1.36
N GLY A 194 5.00 18.51 -1.61
CA GLY A 194 4.86 19.78 -2.33
C GLY A 194 4.24 20.95 -1.55
N HIS A 195 4.23 20.89 -0.21
CA HIS A 195 3.68 21.94 0.67
C HIS A 195 4.74 22.62 1.56
N GLY A 196 6.01 22.51 1.16
CA GLY A 196 7.16 22.95 1.97
C GLY A 196 7.64 21.88 2.95
N GLN A 197 8.38 22.31 3.97
CA GLN A 197 9.08 21.41 4.90
C GLN A 197 8.26 20.94 6.11
N GLN A 198 7.07 21.50 6.31
CA GLN A 198 6.21 21.17 7.44
C GLN A 198 5.34 19.96 7.11
N ASP A 199 5.18 19.06 8.08
CA ASP A 199 4.33 17.88 7.95
C ASP A 199 2.87 18.29 7.69
N VAL A 200 2.21 17.53 6.82
CA VAL A 200 0.81 17.76 6.43
C VAL A 200 -0.04 16.62 6.97
N LYS A 201 -0.84 16.90 8.01
CA LYS A 201 -1.59 15.87 8.77
C LYS A 201 -2.93 15.46 8.16
N VAL A 202 -3.47 16.27 7.27
CA VAL A 202 -4.74 16.02 6.56
C VAL A 202 -4.53 16.22 5.07
N PRO A 203 -5.27 15.51 4.19
CA PRO A 203 -5.11 15.66 2.75
C PRO A 203 -5.20 17.11 2.32
N ARG A 204 -4.14 17.60 1.66
CA ARG A 204 -4.07 18.95 1.12
C ARG A 204 -3.84 18.89 -0.38
N MET A 205 -4.70 19.56 -1.13
CA MET A 205 -4.60 19.63 -2.58
C MET A 205 -3.28 20.28 -2.99
N MET A 206 -2.49 19.60 -3.82
CA MET A 206 -1.29 20.15 -4.41
C MET A 206 -1.67 21.19 -5.47
N SER A 207 -1.05 22.36 -5.43
CA SER A 207 -1.29 23.43 -6.41
C SER A 207 0.02 24.04 -6.86
N SER A 208 0.10 24.34 -8.15
CA SER A 208 1.21 25.06 -8.79
C SER A 208 0.82 25.41 -10.22
N LYS A 209 1.52 26.37 -10.84
CA LYS A 209 1.31 26.73 -12.25
C LYS A 209 1.29 25.56 -13.24
N TYR A 210 1.94 24.43 -12.90
CA TYR A 210 1.93 23.23 -13.73
C TYR A 210 0.79 22.27 -13.34
N MET A 211 0.52 22.07 -12.05
CA MET A 211 -0.55 21.18 -11.61
C MET A 211 -1.93 21.75 -11.89
N ASP A 212 -2.09 23.07 -11.86
CA ASP A 212 -3.39 23.73 -12.03
C ASP A 212 -3.93 23.59 -13.48
N ILE A 213 -3.05 23.32 -14.45
CA ILE A 213 -3.39 23.13 -15.87
C ILE A 213 -3.28 21.67 -16.34
N LYS A 214 -3.00 20.74 -15.43
CA LYS A 214 -2.78 19.32 -15.73
C LYS A 214 -3.73 18.46 -14.91
N MET A 215 -4.02 17.27 -15.45
CA MET A 215 -4.71 16.21 -14.73
C MET A 215 -3.72 15.08 -14.48
N ALA A 216 -3.59 14.63 -13.24
CA ALA A 216 -2.75 13.48 -12.90
C ALA A 216 -3.45 12.18 -13.28
N LEU A 217 -2.69 11.29 -13.91
CA LEU A 217 -3.11 9.94 -14.26
C LEU A 217 -2.60 8.93 -13.24
N ASN A 218 -1.29 8.99 -12.95
CA ASN A 218 -0.63 8.07 -12.04
C ASN A 218 0.43 8.80 -11.20
N ILE A 219 0.75 8.23 -10.04
CA ILE A 219 1.82 8.70 -9.15
C ILE A 219 2.76 7.54 -8.84
N ALA A 220 4.06 7.79 -8.94
CA ALA A 220 5.10 6.91 -8.42
C ALA A 220 5.92 7.67 -7.37
N VAL A 221 6.10 7.08 -6.19
CA VAL A 221 6.75 7.74 -5.06
C VAL A 221 7.94 6.91 -4.61
N GLY A 222 9.10 7.56 -4.51
CA GLY A 222 10.31 6.97 -3.96
C GLY A 222 10.56 7.35 -2.50
N ALA A 223 11.79 7.18 -2.05
CA ALA A 223 12.20 7.56 -0.70
C ALA A 223 12.27 9.09 -0.49
N GLN A 224 12.68 9.83 -1.53
CA GLN A 224 12.95 11.27 -1.45
C GLN A 224 12.45 12.06 -2.66
N HIS A 225 11.75 11.41 -3.59
CA HIS A 225 11.20 12.05 -4.79
C HIS A 225 9.81 11.51 -5.10
N THR A 226 9.06 12.28 -5.89
CA THR A 226 7.71 11.95 -6.36
C THR A 226 7.65 12.23 -7.86
N LEU A 227 7.09 11.29 -8.62
CA LEU A 227 6.90 11.39 -10.06
C LEU A 227 5.39 11.38 -10.36
N PHE A 228 4.97 12.29 -11.23
CA PHE A 228 3.60 12.40 -11.70
C PHE A 228 3.56 12.14 -13.20
N LEU A 229 2.67 11.24 -13.64
CA LEU A 229 2.26 11.15 -15.03
C LEU A 229 1.02 11.99 -15.22
N THR A 230 1.05 12.96 -16.13
CA THR A 230 -0.05 13.92 -16.32
C THR A 230 -0.42 14.11 -17.78
N HIS A 231 -1.63 14.61 -18.02
CA HIS A 231 -2.05 15.13 -19.33
C HIS A 231 -2.58 16.56 -19.22
N ASP A 232 -2.64 17.28 -20.34
CA ASP A 232 -3.25 18.62 -20.39
C ASP A 232 -4.71 18.57 -20.00
N ASN A 233 -5.14 19.51 -19.14
CA ASN A 233 -6.56 19.69 -18.88
C ASN A 233 -7.23 20.23 -20.15
N PRO A 234 -8.17 19.50 -20.78
CA PRO A 234 -8.79 19.94 -22.03
C PRO A 234 -9.53 21.27 -21.92
N THR A 235 -9.92 21.72 -20.73
CA THR A 235 -10.65 22.97 -20.53
C THR A 235 -9.78 24.23 -20.53
N THR A 236 -8.45 24.12 -20.60
CA THR A 236 -7.54 25.30 -20.64
C THR A 236 -7.14 25.72 -22.05
N LYS A 237 -7.63 25.02 -23.09
CA LYS A 237 -7.27 25.29 -24.49
C LYS A 237 -8.06 26.41 -25.18
N ASP A 238 -9.05 27.01 -24.51
CA ASP A 238 -9.94 28.02 -25.12
C ASP A 238 -9.62 29.48 -24.74
N GLU A 239 -8.47 29.78 -24.12
CA GLU A 239 -8.14 31.15 -23.65
C GLU A 239 -6.87 31.79 -24.25
N ASN A 240 -6.44 31.44 -25.48
CA ASN A 240 -5.45 32.26 -26.20
C ASN A 240 -5.73 32.36 -27.70
#